data_AF-A0A524K2I5-F1
#
_entry.id   AF-A0A524K2I5-F1
#
_cell.length_a   1.000
_cell.length_b   1.000
_cell.length_c   1.000
_cell.angle_alpha   90.00
_cell.angle_beta   90.00
_cell.angle_gamma   90.00
#
_symmetry.space_group_name_H-M   'P 1'
#
loop_
_entity.id
_entity.type
_entity.pdbx_description
1 polymer ?
#
loop_
_entity_poly.entity_id
_entity_poly.type
_entity_poly.pdbx_seq_one_letter_code
_entity_poly.pdbx_strand_id
1 'polypeptide(L)'
;MEGNARFCRAVLEKCFLNCYCFHIRDRKRLHFILQKKPNAADRSGGPMKSKKKFPFAVAALLLFLAGFLAEAAIYVSKAKGNNQNPGSKASPVKEIDKAITLAQAGDTICIAGGIYAGTFSIGFMQTDKPLKLLGSFDETFSVRSIVKTPTVFQPDNESGAKARKAFLKFSKALAGTVVDGIVFDMGLRNAYSTRDGLGKGLETGRLLRATERPPVGNSTVEEPIIQVVSAAQGGDLTIQNCVFVNGASFAIQAGHRQGTVRILNNVFVGNRMAAIEIFGTCAGRGGPGTMVECGDVEIAYNTILFSWSRLKDLADMGYGVRVMTKCRYHIHHNVIAGSVLAGIDHSRFNKDEWLRITDNIFFANKKADLQYSPASNTRLNLFVEQFGDLSFAEVKGNKGEIPAKLPVNKNYLDAFLSASYSEQIDFKPDSAANRWREALGLNKQGKITSQVSMFMNRYPWRETLALFGALKGSGAQAFK
;
A
#
# COMPACT_ATOMS: atom_id res chain seq x y z
N MET A 1 2.24 -35.64 -29.93
CA MET A 1 2.14 -34.23 -29.50
C MET A 1 0.94 -34.01 -28.57
N GLU A 2 0.80 -34.77 -27.48
CA GLU A 2 -0.24 -34.55 -26.45
C GLU A 2 0.31 -34.56 -25.00
N GLY A 3 1.59 -34.86 -24.82
CA GLY A 3 2.23 -34.93 -23.49
C GLY A 3 2.62 -33.58 -22.87
N ASN A 4 2.81 -32.53 -23.68
CA ASN A 4 3.30 -31.22 -23.18
C ASN A 4 2.21 -30.28 -22.63
N ALA A 5 0.93 -30.54 -22.92
CA ALA A 5 -0.16 -29.71 -22.42
C ALA A 5 -0.52 -29.99 -20.94
N ARG A 6 -0.29 -31.22 -20.45
CA ARG A 6 -0.53 -31.57 -19.03
C ARG A 6 0.55 -31.03 -18.09
N PHE A 7 1.79 -30.89 -18.55
CA PHE A 7 2.89 -30.40 -17.72
C PHE A 7 2.79 -28.88 -17.45
N CYS A 8 2.37 -28.09 -18.44
CA CYS A 8 2.15 -26.64 -18.25
C CYS A 8 0.97 -26.33 -17.32
N ARG A 9 -0.06 -27.18 -17.26
CA ARG A 9 -1.23 -26.98 -16.38
C ARG A 9 -0.91 -27.22 -14.91
N ALA A 10 -0.04 -28.20 -14.61
CA ALA A 10 0.36 -28.54 -13.24
C ALA A 10 1.33 -27.52 -12.61
N VAL A 11 2.09 -26.79 -13.43
CA VAL A 11 3.01 -25.71 -12.95
C VAL A 11 2.23 -24.43 -12.60
N LEU A 12 1.18 -24.12 -13.37
CA LEU A 12 0.32 -22.95 -13.11
C LEU A 12 -0.54 -23.08 -11.85
N GLU A 13 -1.05 -24.28 -11.53
CA GLU A 13 -1.82 -24.50 -10.29
C GLU A 13 -0.95 -24.45 -9.01
N LYS A 14 0.33 -24.86 -9.07
CA LYS A 14 1.25 -24.77 -7.93
C LYS A 14 1.73 -23.35 -7.64
N CYS A 15 1.80 -22.48 -8.65
CA CYS A 15 2.12 -21.06 -8.43
C CYS A 15 0.96 -20.27 -7.82
N PHE A 16 -0.30 -20.65 -8.09
CA PHE A 16 -1.48 -19.98 -7.54
C PHE A 16 -1.75 -20.34 -6.07
N LEU A 17 -1.46 -21.57 -5.63
CA LEU A 17 -1.73 -22.02 -4.26
C LEU A 17 -0.75 -21.49 -3.20
N ASN A 18 0.47 -21.10 -3.57
CA ASN A 18 1.49 -20.65 -2.59
C ASN A 18 1.34 -19.18 -2.14
N CYS A 19 0.35 -18.44 -2.63
CA CYS A 19 0.08 -17.06 -2.16
C CYS A 19 -1.08 -16.95 -1.15
N TYR A 20 -1.78 -18.04 -0.83
CA TYR A 20 -2.90 -18.02 0.11
C TYR A 20 -2.82 -19.18 1.11
N CYS A 21 -2.09 -18.98 2.20
CA CYS A 21 -2.26 -19.79 3.40
C CYS A 21 -2.10 -18.91 4.66
N PHE A 22 -3.19 -18.22 5.02
CA PHE A 22 -3.47 -17.89 6.42
C PHE A 22 -4.34 -19.01 6.98
N HIS A 23 -3.86 -19.65 8.04
CA HIS A 23 -4.52 -20.73 8.77
C HIS A 23 -5.89 -20.30 9.31
N ILE A 24 -6.96 -20.98 8.87
CA ILE A 24 -8.19 -21.14 9.66
C ILE A 24 -8.46 -22.63 9.75
N ARG A 25 -8.12 -23.21 10.90
CA ARG A 25 -8.61 -24.53 11.33
C ARG A 25 -9.99 -24.31 11.93
N ASP A 26 -11.05 -24.69 11.22
CA ASP A 26 -12.08 -25.53 11.81
C ASP A 26 -13.02 -26.08 10.73
N ARG A 27 -12.96 -27.40 10.51
CA ARG A 27 -13.96 -28.17 9.77
C ARG A 27 -14.65 -29.06 10.79
N LYS A 28 -15.98 -28.96 10.90
CA LYS A 28 -16.88 -30.12 11.01
C LYS A 28 -18.35 -29.70 11.07
N ARG A 29 -19.09 -30.12 10.03
CA ARG A 29 -20.46 -30.68 9.98
C ARG A 29 -21.32 -30.02 8.90
N LEU A 30 -21.36 -30.70 7.75
CA LEU A 30 -22.55 -30.75 6.92
C LEU A 30 -22.92 -32.24 6.78
N HIS A 31 -24.12 -32.61 7.21
CA HIS A 31 -24.76 -33.85 6.80
C HIS A 31 -26.07 -33.49 6.12
N PHE A 32 -26.21 -34.06 4.92
CA PHE A 32 -27.34 -34.05 4.01
C PHE A 32 -28.58 -34.70 4.66
N ILE A 33 -29.79 -34.38 4.17
CA ILE A 33 -30.79 -35.37 3.69
C ILE A 33 -32.06 -34.67 3.14
N LEU A 34 -32.23 -34.82 1.82
CA LEU A 34 -33.39 -35.22 1.01
C LEU A 34 -34.77 -34.55 1.12
N GLN A 35 -35.13 -33.94 -0.02
CA GLN A 35 -36.39 -34.05 -0.80
C GLN A 35 -37.61 -34.76 -0.19
N LYS A 36 -38.78 -34.10 -0.29
CA LYS A 36 -40.05 -34.65 -0.85
C LYS A 36 -41.13 -33.55 -1.02
N LYS A 37 -41.61 -33.36 -2.25
CA LYS A 37 -43.02 -33.05 -2.60
C LYS A 37 -43.68 -34.40 -2.98
N PRO A 38 -45.03 -34.59 -3.15
CA PRO A 38 -46.05 -33.61 -3.55
C PRO A 38 -47.49 -33.83 -2.98
N ASN A 39 -48.43 -33.02 -3.51
CA ASN A 39 -49.81 -33.33 -3.92
C ASN A 39 -50.99 -32.55 -3.31
N ALA A 40 -51.93 -32.29 -4.21
CA ALA A 40 -53.07 -31.40 -4.18
C ALA A 40 -54.41 -32.16 -4.03
N ALA A 41 -55.49 -31.36 -3.98
CA ALA A 41 -56.94 -31.61 -4.14
C ALA A 41 -57.74 -31.29 -2.87
N ASP A 42 -58.94 -30.70 -2.86
CA ASP A 42 -59.82 -30.03 -3.83
C ASP A 42 -61.07 -29.57 -3.02
N ARG A 43 -61.89 -28.69 -3.62
CA ARG A 43 -63.35 -28.47 -3.44
C ARG A 43 -63.83 -27.12 -2.87
N SER A 44 -64.27 -26.27 -3.83
CA SER A 44 -65.58 -25.60 -3.99
C SER A 44 -66.29 -24.99 -2.76
N GLY A 45 -66.91 -23.81 -2.76
CA GLY A 45 -67.38 -22.88 -3.80
C GLY A 45 -68.59 -22.10 -3.23
N GLY A 46 -68.67 -20.77 -3.41
CA GLY A 46 -69.81 -19.93 -2.99
C GLY A 46 -69.48 -18.42 -2.87
N PRO A 47 -70.43 -17.50 -3.08
CA PRO A 47 -70.33 -16.57 -4.21
C PRO A 47 -69.93 -15.10 -3.90
N MET A 48 -69.54 -14.43 -4.98
CA MET A 48 -69.23 -13.00 -5.12
C MET A 48 -70.25 -12.05 -4.49
N LYS A 49 -69.74 -11.02 -3.79
CA LYS A 49 -70.40 -9.71 -3.66
C LYS A 49 -69.43 -8.59 -3.99
N SER A 50 -69.78 -7.85 -5.03
CA SER A 50 -69.25 -6.53 -5.37
C SER A 50 -69.40 -5.56 -4.19
N LYS A 51 -68.45 -4.63 -3.99
CA LYS A 51 -68.71 -3.18 -4.01
C LYS A 51 -67.50 -2.34 -3.55
N LYS A 52 -67.34 -1.23 -4.26
CA LYS A 52 -66.84 0.10 -3.84
C LYS A 52 -65.33 0.33 -3.77
N LYS A 53 -64.85 1.01 -4.82
CA LYS A 53 -63.74 1.96 -4.77
C LYS A 53 -64.19 3.20 -3.97
N PHE A 54 -63.40 3.68 -3.02
CA PHE A 54 -63.28 5.10 -2.64
C PHE A 54 -61.89 5.30 -1.98
N PRO A 55 -61.28 6.50 -2.10
CA PRO A 55 -59.84 6.72 -1.97
C PRO A 55 -59.46 7.16 -0.56
N PHE A 56 -58.25 6.81 -0.12
CA PHE A 56 -57.59 7.45 1.02
C PHE A 56 -56.35 8.18 0.51
N ALA A 57 -56.53 9.48 0.28
CA ALA A 57 -55.46 10.45 0.36
C ALA A 57 -55.40 10.95 1.82
N VAL A 58 -54.21 11.40 2.22
CA VAL A 58 -53.86 12.09 3.48
C VAL A 58 -53.53 11.17 4.67
N ALA A 59 -52.31 10.63 4.65
CA ALA A 59 -51.44 10.45 5.82
C ALA A 59 -49.99 10.13 5.38
N ALA A 60 -49.39 11.01 4.57
CA ALA A 60 -47.98 10.93 4.19
C ALA A 60 -47.39 12.35 4.16
N LEU A 61 -47.34 12.98 5.33
CA LEU A 61 -46.61 14.23 5.54
C LEU A 61 -45.78 14.13 6.82
N LEU A 62 -44.94 13.10 6.90
CA LEU A 62 -43.89 12.92 7.92
C LEU A 62 -42.69 12.18 7.31
N LEU A 63 -42.24 12.58 6.12
CA LEU A 63 -40.94 12.19 5.59
C LEU A 63 -40.31 13.36 4.84
N PHE A 64 -39.00 13.50 5.04
CA PHE A 64 -38.07 14.48 4.47
C PHE A 64 -37.88 15.81 5.23
N LEU A 65 -37.60 15.72 6.53
CA LEU A 65 -36.45 16.43 7.08
C LEU A 65 -35.23 15.52 6.91
N ALA A 66 -34.72 15.43 5.68
CA ALA A 66 -33.32 15.06 5.49
C ALA A 66 -32.51 16.22 6.06
N GLY A 67 -32.24 16.16 7.36
CA GLY A 67 -31.24 17.03 7.97
C GLY A 67 -29.97 16.85 7.16
N PHE A 68 -29.52 17.90 6.50
CA PHE A 68 -28.11 18.07 6.20
C PHE A 68 -27.41 18.05 7.56
N LEU A 69 -27.06 16.85 8.05
CA LEU A 69 -26.11 16.72 9.13
C LEU A 69 -24.82 17.32 8.58
N ALA A 70 -24.49 18.53 9.05
CA ALA A 70 -23.19 19.11 8.80
C ALA A 70 -22.13 18.06 9.14
N GLU A 71 -21.23 17.80 8.20
CA GLU A 71 -20.13 16.85 8.35
C GLU A 71 -19.40 17.18 9.66
N ALA A 72 -19.54 16.32 10.67
CA ALA A 72 -19.09 16.65 12.01
C ALA A 72 -17.56 16.54 12.05
N ALA A 73 -16.91 17.55 12.63
CA ALA A 73 -15.47 17.56 12.80
C ALA A 73 -15.09 17.05 14.19
N ILE A 74 -14.25 16.01 14.24
CA ILE A 74 -13.61 15.52 15.46
C ILE A 74 -12.17 16.03 15.50
N TYR A 75 -11.77 16.60 16.63
CA TYR A 75 -10.48 17.25 16.80
C TYR A 75 -9.53 16.40 17.64
N VAL A 76 -8.29 16.29 17.18
CA VAL A 76 -7.24 15.51 17.83
C VAL A 76 -6.03 16.38 18.12
N SER A 77 -5.58 16.42 19.38
CA SER A 77 -4.35 17.11 19.77
C SER A 77 -3.57 16.26 20.77
N LYS A 78 -2.30 16.01 20.48
CA LYS A 78 -1.43 15.27 21.40
C LYS A 78 -1.14 16.09 22.66
N ALA A 79 -1.04 17.41 22.51
CA ALA A 79 -0.65 18.34 23.57
C ALA A 79 -1.83 18.72 24.48
N LYS A 80 -3.01 18.96 23.91
CA LYS A 80 -4.20 19.46 24.63
C LYS A 80 -5.31 18.42 24.81
N GLY A 81 -5.22 17.28 24.12
CA GLY A 81 -6.30 16.30 24.08
C GLY A 81 -6.32 15.33 25.25
N ASN A 82 -7.52 14.80 25.53
CA ASN A 82 -7.75 13.69 26.44
C ASN A 82 -8.74 12.72 25.80
N ASN A 83 -8.46 11.41 25.82
CA ASN A 83 -9.35 10.40 25.20
C ASN A 83 -10.72 10.26 25.89
N GLN A 84 -10.93 10.88 27.05
CA GLN A 84 -12.24 11.02 27.69
C GLN A 84 -13.07 12.19 27.12
N ASN A 85 -12.45 13.10 26.38
CA ASN A 85 -13.14 14.24 25.79
C ASN A 85 -14.10 13.82 24.66
N PRO A 86 -15.11 14.65 24.36
CA PRO A 86 -16.05 14.37 23.26
C PRO A 86 -15.45 14.58 21.86
N GLY A 87 -14.24 15.14 21.75
CA GLY A 87 -13.59 15.40 20.46
C GLY A 87 -14.02 16.71 19.80
N SER A 88 -14.57 17.66 20.56
CA SER A 88 -14.85 19.01 20.07
C SER A 88 -13.56 19.82 19.93
N LYS A 89 -13.62 20.95 19.22
CA LYS A 89 -12.45 21.85 19.06
C LYS A 89 -11.90 22.35 20.40
N ALA A 90 -12.78 22.64 21.37
CA ALA A 90 -12.41 23.09 22.70
C ALA A 90 -11.88 21.97 23.61
N SER A 91 -12.37 20.74 23.39
CA SER A 91 -11.99 19.55 24.15
C SER A 91 -11.64 18.42 23.16
N PRO A 92 -10.46 18.48 22.52
CA PRO A 92 -10.05 17.48 21.54
C PRO A 92 -9.74 16.14 22.21
N VAL A 93 -9.84 15.04 21.46
CA VAL A 93 -9.30 13.76 21.93
C VAL A 93 -7.78 13.70 21.77
N LYS A 94 -7.11 12.81 22.49
CA LYS A 94 -5.65 12.70 22.47
C LYS A 94 -5.14 11.85 21.30
N GLU A 95 -5.82 10.75 21.03
CA GLU A 95 -5.41 9.73 20.06
C GLU A 95 -6.42 9.59 18.92
N ILE A 96 -5.90 9.18 17.76
CA ILE A 96 -6.63 9.19 16.49
C ILE A 96 -7.54 7.97 16.36
N ASP A 97 -7.16 6.83 16.91
CA ASP A 97 -8.02 5.65 17.03
C ASP A 97 -9.25 5.92 17.89
N LYS A 98 -9.11 6.77 18.93
CA LYS A 98 -10.26 7.26 19.69
C LYS A 98 -11.16 8.14 18.83
N ALA A 99 -10.59 9.05 18.02
CA ALA A 99 -11.37 9.87 17.08
C ALA A 99 -12.11 9.02 16.04
N ILE A 100 -11.46 8.00 15.47
CA ILE A 100 -12.08 7.05 14.53
C ILE A 100 -13.27 6.32 15.17
N THR A 101 -13.17 6.00 16.47
CA THR A 101 -14.26 5.36 17.22
C THR A 101 -15.46 6.29 17.39
N LEU A 102 -15.22 7.59 17.65
CA LEU A 102 -16.27 8.60 17.83
C LEU A 102 -16.92 9.01 16.51
N ALA A 103 -16.15 9.04 15.43
CA ALA A 103 -16.58 9.51 14.12
C ALA A 103 -17.66 8.59 13.49
N GLN A 104 -18.59 9.21 12.77
CA GLN A 104 -19.54 8.56 11.88
C GLN A 104 -19.00 8.50 10.45
N ALA A 105 -19.66 7.73 9.58
CA ALA A 105 -19.26 7.64 8.18
C ALA A 105 -19.37 9.00 7.50
N GLY A 106 -18.30 9.45 6.85
CA GLY A 106 -18.20 10.75 6.19
C GLY A 106 -17.54 11.83 7.06
N ASP A 107 -17.46 11.65 8.38
CA ASP A 107 -16.92 12.69 9.27
C ASP A 107 -15.46 13.05 8.98
N THR A 108 -15.12 14.28 9.37
CA THR A 108 -13.76 14.81 9.28
C THR A 108 -13.06 14.69 10.62
N ILE A 109 -11.83 14.19 10.62
CA ILE A 109 -10.93 14.16 11.78
C ILE A 109 -9.79 15.15 11.52
N CYS A 110 -9.80 16.27 12.25
CA CYS A 110 -8.76 17.31 12.19
C CYS A 110 -7.67 17.01 13.23
N ILE A 111 -6.44 16.82 12.78
CA ILE A 111 -5.33 16.35 13.61
C ILE A 111 -4.26 17.45 13.70
N ALA A 112 -3.98 17.90 14.92
CA ALA A 112 -2.91 18.85 15.19
C ALA A 112 -1.52 18.24 14.92
N GLY A 113 -0.53 19.10 14.74
CA GLY A 113 0.87 18.70 14.67
C GLY A 113 1.32 17.98 15.95
N GLY A 114 2.11 16.93 15.79
CA GLY A 114 2.54 16.09 16.91
C GLY A 114 2.94 14.69 16.48
N ILE A 115 3.48 13.90 17.41
CA ILE A 115 3.87 12.51 17.19
C ILE A 115 2.80 11.57 17.75
N TYR A 116 2.30 10.69 16.89
CA TYR A 116 1.22 9.75 17.17
C TYR A 116 1.63 8.32 16.83
N ALA A 117 1.25 7.38 17.68
CA ALA A 117 1.48 5.94 17.49
C ALA A 117 0.21 5.10 17.77
N GLY A 118 -0.94 5.76 17.93
CA GLY A 118 -2.18 5.17 18.43
C GLY A 118 -2.20 5.05 19.96
N THR A 119 -3.35 4.68 20.51
CA THR A 119 -3.49 4.47 21.96
C THR A 119 -2.53 3.38 22.44
N PHE A 120 -1.85 3.63 23.57
CA PHE A 120 -0.83 2.75 24.15
C PHE A 120 0.38 2.43 23.25
N SER A 121 0.62 3.26 22.22
CA SER A 121 1.68 3.07 21.24
C SER A 121 1.62 1.69 20.58
N ILE A 122 0.42 1.22 20.24
CA ILE A 122 0.21 -0.09 19.61
C ILE A 122 0.74 -0.11 18.17
N GLY A 123 0.82 1.04 17.49
CA GLY A 123 1.31 1.11 16.10
C GLY A 123 0.35 0.50 15.09
N PHE A 124 -0.96 0.56 15.37
CA PHE A 124 -2.03 0.05 14.52
C PHE A 124 -3.30 0.88 14.70
N MET A 125 -3.92 1.24 13.58
CA MET A 125 -5.22 1.87 13.51
C MET A 125 -6.05 1.23 12.39
N GLN A 126 -7.36 1.17 12.59
CA GLN A 126 -8.27 0.62 11.61
C GLN A 126 -9.53 1.47 11.55
N THR A 127 -10.02 1.71 10.34
CA THR A 127 -11.37 2.20 10.10
C THR A 127 -12.16 1.16 9.30
N ASP A 128 -13.46 1.11 9.59
CA ASP A 128 -14.45 0.32 8.86
C ASP A 128 -15.53 1.20 8.21
N LYS A 129 -15.29 2.52 8.18
CA LYS A 129 -16.18 3.53 7.61
C LYS A 129 -15.36 4.57 6.84
N PRO A 130 -15.94 5.25 5.84
CA PRO A 130 -15.25 6.32 5.13
C PRO A 130 -15.06 7.51 6.07
N LEU A 131 -13.87 8.10 6.06
CA LEU A 131 -13.49 9.23 6.91
C LEU A 131 -12.53 10.15 6.17
N LYS A 132 -12.52 11.43 6.55
CA LYS A 132 -11.52 12.39 6.09
C LYS A 132 -10.50 12.64 7.22
N LEU A 133 -9.30 12.08 7.11
CA LEU A 133 -8.20 12.29 8.04
C LEU A 133 -7.35 13.47 7.56
N LEU A 134 -7.50 14.63 8.20
CA LEU A 134 -6.82 15.86 7.82
C LEU A 134 -5.76 16.21 8.87
N GLY A 135 -4.50 16.03 8.51
CA GLY A 135 -3.35 16.28 9.36
C GLY A 135 -2.73 17.65 9.18
N SER A 136 -1.76 17.86 10.06
CA SER A 136 -0.82 18.98 10.13
C SER A 136 -1.43 20.32 10.49
N PHE A 137 -2.49 20.33 11.30
CA PHE A 137 -3.05 21.56 11.86
C PHE A 137 -2.16 22.17 12.95
N ASP A 138 -2.24 23.48 13.12
CA ASP A 138 -1.83 24.14 14.37
C ASP A 138 -2.77 23.75 15.54
N GLU A 139 -2.36 24.09 16.76
CA GLU A 139 -3.11 23.80 17.99
C GLU A 139 -4.41 24.62 18.14
N THR A 140 -4.70 25.51 17.19
CA THR A 140 -5.95 26.26 17.06
C THR A 140 -6.84 25.71 15.94
N PHE A 141 -6.40 24.67 15.21
CA PHE A 141 -7.09 24.05 14.09
C PHE A 141 -7.58 25.09 13.06
N SER A 142 -6.75 26.08 12.76
CA SER A 142 -7.03 27.18 11.85
C SER A 142 -6.11 27.17 10.63
N VAL A 143 -4.88 26.68 10.79
CA VAL A 143 -3.87 26.67 9.74
C VAL A 143 -3.31 25.27 9.61
N ARG A 144 -3.06 24.82 8.38
CA ARG A 144 -2.38 23.56 8.09
C ARG A 144 -1.01 23.81 7.48
N SER A 145 -0.01 23.08 7.94
CA SER A 145 1.32 23.08 7.32
C SER A 145 2.07 21.81 7.67
N ILE A 146 2.28 20.93 6.69
CA ILE A 146 3.09 19.73 6.91
C ILE A 146 4.55 20.05 7.25
N VAL A 147 5.03 21.25 6.92
CA VAL A 147 6.40 21.70 7.24
C VAL A 147 6.48 22.26 8.66
N LYS A 148 5.54 23.13 9.06
CA LYS A 148 5.60 23.84 10.35
C LYS A 148 4.99 23.05 11.50
N THR A 149 3.88 22.37 11.24
CA THR A 149 3.07 21.67 12.25
C THR A 149 2.79 20.23 11.81
N PRO A 150 3.81 19.41 11.47
CA PRO A 150 3.58 18.07 10.95
C PRO A 150 2.82 17.18 11.93
N THR A 151 1.74 16.56 11.46
CA THR A 151 1.19 15.37 12.11
C THR A 151 2.02 14.16 11.68
N VAL A 152 2.74 13.54 12.62
CA VAL A 152 3.67 12.45 12.37
C VAL A 152 3.16 11.16 13.00
N PHE A 153 2.90 10.16 12.18
CA PHE A 153 2.61 8.80 12.57
C PHE A 153 3.92 8.02 12.64
N GLN A 154 4.43 7.85 13.87
CA GLN A 154 5.76 7.30 14.13
C GLN A 154 5.70 6.29 15.29
N PRO A 155 5.27 5.05 15.03
CA PRO A 155 5.37 3.97 16.00
C PRO A 155 6.84 3.64 16.29
N ASP A 156 7.12 3.25 17.54
CA ASP A 156 8.43 2.76 17.98
C ASP A 156 8.58 1.24 17.79
N ASN A 157 9.75 0.70 18.11
CA ASN A 157 10.04 -0.72 17.96
C ASN A 157 9.28 -1.60 18.97
N GLU A 158 8.87 -1.05 20.13
CA GLU A 158 8.04 -1.77 21.09
C GLU A 158 6.67 -2.14 20.51
N SER A 159 6.12 -1.28 19.65
CA SER A 159 4.87 -1.57 18.92
C SER A 159 4.95 -2.88 18.12
N GLY A 160 6.14 -3.29 17.68
CA GLY A 160 6.37 -4.54 16.92
C GLY A 160 6.10 -5.82 17.70
N ALA A 161 6.10 -5.76 19.05
CA ALA A 161 5.65 -6.86 19.92
C ALA A 161 4.12 -6.90 20.07
N LYS A 162 3.47 -5.73 20.01
CA LYS A 162 2.05 -5.55 20.32
C LYS A 162 1.16 -5.82 19.11
N ALA A 163 1.49 -5.20 17.97
CA ALA A 163 0.75 -5.35 16.73
C ALA A 163 1.71 -5.51 15.55
N ARG A 164 1.57 -6.64 14.86
CA ARG A 164 2.28 -6.94 13.60
C ARG A 164 1.33 -6.76 12.42
N LYS A 165 0.78 -5.56 12.29
CA LYS A 165 -0.23 -5.18 11.30
C LYS A 165 0.20 -3.91 10.55
N ALA A 166 -0.41 -3.71 9.38
CA ALA A 166 -0.34 -2.45 8.65
C ALA A 166 -0.69 -1.28 9.57
N PHE A 167 -0.04 -0.13 9.42
CA PHE A 167 -0.24 0.97 10.39
C PHE A 167 -1.65 1.54 10.33
N LEU A 168 -2.14 1.86 9.13
CA LEU A 168 -3.53 2.29 8.91
C LEU A 168 -4.24 1.32 7.97
N LYS A 169 -5.31 0.70 8.47
CA LYS A 169 -6.09 -0.29 7.74
C LYS A 169 -7.51 0.17 7.45
N PHE A 170 -7.90 0.11 6.19
CA PHE A 170 -9.28 0.26 5.75
C PHE A 170 -9.89 -1.12 5.53
N SER A 171 -10.93 -1.44 6.29
CA SER A 171 -11.48 -2.81 6.37
C SER A 171 -12.83 -3.00 5.68
N LYS A 172 -13.59 -1.93 5.42
CA LYS A 172 -14.92 -1.98 4.80
C LYS A 172 -15.13 -0.82 3.81
N ALA A 173 -16.05 0.10 4.07
CA ALA A 173 -16.45 1.16 3.13
C ALA A 173 -15.36 2.22 2.95
N LEU A 174 -15.12 2.58 1.68
CA LEU A 174 -14.10 3.55 1.29
C LEU A 174 -14.67 4.83 0.68
N ALA A 175 -15.89 4.82 0.16
CA ALA A 175 -16.43 5.92 -0.64
C ALA A 175 -16.35 7.27 0.09
N GLY A 176 -15.54 8.19 -0.45
CA GLY A 176 -15.33 9.53 0.10
C GLY A 176 -14.21 9.63 1.14
N THR A 177 -13.41 8.57 1.31
CA THR A 177 -12.27 8.58 2.23
C THR A 177 -11.17 9.51 1.73
N VAL A 178 -10.64 10.33 2.63
CA VAL A 178 -9.50 11.21 2.36
C VAL A 178 -8.45 11.02 3.44
N VAL A 179 -7.18 10.91 3.04
CA VAL A 179 -6.02 11.00 3.94
C VAL A 179 -5.15 12.14 3.43
N ASP A 180 -5.02 13.21 4.21
CA ASP A 180 -4.39 14.45 3.74
C ASP A 180 -3.42 15.03 4.77
N GLY A 181 -2.18 15.29 4.37
CA GLY A 181 -1.25 16.09 5.17
C GLY A 181 -0.70 15.37 6.39
N ILE A 182 -0.37 14.09 6.26
CA ILE A 182 0.16 13.25 7.34
C ILE A 182 1.53 12.71 6.94
N VAL A 183 2.48 12.72 7.88
CA VAL A 183 3.78 12.07 7.74
C VAL A 183 3.70 10.67 8.35
N PHE A 184 3.91 9.63 7.55
CA PHE A 184 4.04 8.26 8.00
C PHE A 184 5.52 7.86 8.02
N ASP A 185 6.13 7.85 9.20
CA ASP A 185 7.53 7.42 9.38
C ASP A 185 7.61 6.12 10.17
N MET A 186 7.92 5.03 9.48
CA MET A 186 8.04 3.71 10.11
C MET A 186 9.45 3.41 10.62
N GLY A 187 10.38 4.36 10.50
CA GLY A 187 11.80 4.14 10.80
C GLY A 187 12.05 3.68 12.23
N LEU A 188 11.35 4.23 13.22
CA LEU A 188 11.52 3.83 14.62
C LEU A 188 10.90 2.46 14.95
N ARG A 189 9.98 1.96 14.13
CA ARG A 189 9.35 0.63 14.31
C ARG A 189 10.26 -0.50 13.88
N ASN A 190 11.12 -0.22 12.91
CA ASN A 190 12.00 -1.19 12.29
C ASN A 190 13.19 -1.56 13.18
N ALA A 191 13.80 -2.71 12.88
CA ALA A 191 15.09 -3.11 13.43
C ALA A 191 16.19 -2.97 12.39
N TYR A 192 17.39 -2.56 12.83
CA TYR A 192 18.54 -2.31 11.97
C TYR A 192 19.77 -3.07 12.45
N SER A 193 20.63 -3.44 11.50
CA SER A 193 21.88 -4.13 11.78
C SER A 193 22.90 -3.17 12.40
N THR A 194 23.62 -3.66 13.41
CA THR A 194 24.79 -2.98 13.97
C THR A 194 26.10 -3.41 13.32
N ARG A 195 26.05 -4.33 12.33
CA ARG A 195 27.24 -4.98 11.75
C ARG A 195 27.29 -4.98 10.22
N ASP A 196 26.20 -4.65 9.55
CA ASP A 196 26.05 -4.82 8.09
C ASP A 196 25.36 -3.59 7.49
N GLY A 197 25.73 -3.23 6.26
CA GLY A 197 25.23 -2.04 5.57
C GLY A 197 25.52 -0.71 6.27
N LEU A 198 26.71 -0.56 6.89
CA LEU A 198 27.12 0.63 7.65
C LEU A 198 27.76 1.70 6.75
N GLY A 199 26.96 2.32 5.88
CA GLY A 199 27.43 3.41 5.02
C GLY A 199 27.81 4.68 5.81
N LYS A 200 28.82 5.41 5.34
CA LYS A 200 29.32 6.63 5.99
C LYS A 200 28.20 7.68 6.07
N GLY A 201 27.94 8.18 7.29
CA GLY A 201 26.95 9.24 7.53
C GLY A 201 25.49 8.81 7.40
N LEU A 202 25.21 7.50 7.32
CA LEU A 202 23.86 6.96 7.47
C LEU A 202 23.49 6.85 8.95
N GLU A 203 22.21 7.04 9.29
CA GLU A 203 21.75 7.00 10.69
C GLU A 203 21.78 5.60 11.32
N THR A 204 21.69 4.56 10.49
CA THR A 204 21.60 3.16 10.90
C THR A 204 22.41 2.28 9.95
N GLY A 205 22.67 1.02 10.32
CA GLY A 205 22.98 -0.02 9.35
C GLY A 205 21.76 -0.43 8.54
N ARG A 206 21.88 -1.52 7.76
CA ARG A 206 20.76 -2.00 6.93
C ARG A 206 19.54 -2.42 7.76
N LEU A 207 18.37 -2.38 7.15
CA LEU A 207 17.16 -3.00 7.70
C LEU A 207 17.39 -4.51 7.94
N LEU A 208 16.97 -4.97 9.11
CA LEU A 208 16.83 -6.39 9.41
C LEU A 208 15.42 -6.84 9.09
N ARG A 209 15.30 -7.94 8.35
CA ARG A 209 14.00 -8.56 8.04
C ARG A 209 13.39 -9.15 9.32
N ALA A 210 12.08 -9.35 9.31
CA ALA A 210 11.34 -9.97 10.42
C ALA A 210 11.91 -11.34 10.83
N THR A 211 12.49 -12.06 9.86
CA THR A 211 13.10 -13.39 10.00
C THR A 211 14.53 -13.37 10.55
N GLU A 212 15.19 -12.20 10.60
CA GLU A 212 16.61 -12.10 10.98
C GLU A 212 16.83 -11.95 12.49
N ARG A 213 15.76 -11.75 13.28
CA ARG A 213 15.76 -11.63 14.75
C ARG A 213 16.85 -10.69 15.29
N PRO A 214 16.56 -9.40 15.51
CA PRO A 214 17.57 -8.46 15.97
C PRO A 214 18.12 -8.84 17.36
N PRO A 215 19.38 -8.50 17.67
CA PRO A 215 19.98 -8.81 18.97
C PRO A 215 19.32 -8.04 20.13
N VAL A 216 18.71 -6.88 19.84
CA VAL A 216 18.00 -6.03 20.80
C VAL A 216 16.69 -5.56 20.15
N GLY A 217 15.63 -5.50 20.94
CA GLY A 217 14.31 -5.06 20.49
C GLY A 217 13.54 -6.13 19.71
N ASN A 218 12.45 -5.72 19.09
CA ASN A 218 11.54 -6.56 18.35
C ASN A 218 11.89 -6.62 16.86
N SER A 219 11.60 -7.75 16.24
CA SER A 219 11.68 -7.91 14.78
C SER A 219 10.82 -6.87 14.05
N THR A 220 11.38 -6.30 12.98
CA THR A 220 10.70 -5.44 12.00
C THR A 220 9.30 -5.96 11.65
N VAL A 221 8.33 -5.05 11.57
CA VAL A 221 6.98 -5.34 11.07
C VAL A 221 6.95 -5.06 9.57
N GLU A 222 6.77 -6.10 8.76
CA GLU A 222 6.86 -6.03 7.30
C GLU A 222 5.50 -5.94 6.62
N GLU A 223 4.61 -5.18 7.23
CA GLU A 223 3.27 -4.91 6.72
C GLU A 223 3.24 -3.56 5.99
N PRO A 224 2.29 -3.36 5.05
CA PRO A 224 2.13 -2.07 4.39
C PRO A 224 1.91 -0.91 5.37
N ILE A 225 2.28 0.32 5.01
CA ILE A 225 1.96 1.49 5.86
C ILE A 225 0.44 1.71 5.85
N ILE A 226 -0.14 1.85 4.66
CA ILE A 226 -1.58 1.86 4.44
C ILE A 226 -2.01 0.58 3.73
N GLN A 227 -3.03 -0.07 4.29
CA GLN A 227 -3.65 -1.25 3.69
C GLN A 227 -5.15 -1.02 3.47
N VAL A 228 -5.61 -1.22 2.23
CA VAL A 228 -7.03 -1.46 1.93
C VAL A 228 -7.20 -2.94 1.67
N VAL A 229 -7.97 -3.62 2.52
CA VAL A 229 -8.16 -5.07 2.38
C VAL A 229 -8.93 -5.41 1.11
N SER A 230 -8.63 -6.55 0.48
CA SER A 230 -9.30 -6.97 -0.75
C SER A 230 -10.82 -7.14 -0.63
N ALA A 231 -11.31 -7.35 0.59
CA ALA A 231 -12.73 -7.48 0.90
C ALA A 231 -13.46 -6.13 1.11
N ALA A 232 -12.73 -5.01 1.13
CA ALA A 232 -13.29 -3.68 1.33
C ALA A 232 -14.36 -3.38 0.27
N GLN A 233 -15.36 -2.61 0.69
CA GLN A 233 -16.37 -2.11 -0.23
C GLN A 233 -15.69 -0.96 -0.99
N GLY A 234 -15.69 -1.05 -2.32
CA GLY A 234 -15.06 -0.04 -3.16
C GLY A 234 -15.72 1.33 -3.02
N GLY A 235 -15.20 2.30 -3.75
CA GLY A 235 -15.58 3.70 -3.70
C GLY A 235 -14.34 4.58 -3.80
N ASP A 236 -14.56 5.88 -3.87
CA ASP A 236 -13.47 6.83 -4.05
C ASP A 236 -12.59 6.95 -2.81
N LEU A 237 -11.27 6.85 -3.00
CA LEU A 237 -10.23 7.03 -1.98
C LEU A 237 -9.22 8.05 -2.48
N THR A 238 -8.96 9.10 -1.70
CA THR A 238 -7.91 10.08 -1.99
C THR A 238 -6.85 10.07 -0.90
N ILE A 239 -5.58 9.91 -1.27
CA ILE A 239 -4.43 10.04 -0.38
C ILE A 239 -3.55 11.15 -0.96
N GLN A 240 -3.43 12.25 -0.23
CA GLN A 240 -2.77 13.44 -0.74
C GLN A 240 -1.91 14.18 0.27
N ASN A 241 -0.93 14.94 -0.24
CA ASN A 241 -0.05 15.79 0.59
C ASN A 241 0.63 15.04 1.74
N CYS A 242 0.80 13.72 1.64
CA CYS A 242 1.37 12.89 2.70
C CYS A 242 2.85 12.61 2.44
N VAL A 243 3.55 12.21 3.50
CA VAL A 243 4.90 11.65 3.42
C VAL A 243 4.84 10.18 3.82
N PHE A 244 5.50 9.30 3.07
CA PHE A 244 5.68 7.90 3.39
C PHE A 244 7.16 7.56 3.39
N VAL A 245 7.71 7.31 4.57
CA VAL A 245 9.15 7.12 4.72
C VAL A 245 9.49 5.93 5.61
N ASN A 246 10.59 5.25 5.26
CA ASN A 246 11.13 4.11 5.99
C ASN A 246 10.18 2.90 6.08
N GLY A 247 9.28 2.70 5.12
CA GLY A 247 8.36 1.57 5.09
C GLY A 247 9.08 0.24 4.87
N ALA A 248 8.97 -0.70 5.81
CA ALA A 248 9.56 -2.06 5.69
C ALA A 248 8.74 -3.01 4.78
N SER A 249 7.77 -2.48 4.05
CA SER A 249 6.94 -3.14 3.04
C SER A 249 6.39 -2.04 2.13
N PHE A 250 5.32 -2.33 1.39
CA PHE A 250 4.62 -1.33 0.58
C PHE A 250 4.26 -0.08 1.39
N ALA A 251 4.44 1.13 0.82
CA ALA A 251 3.87 2.31 1.49
C ALA A 251 2.33 2.27 1.39
N ILE A 252 1.80 2.05 0.20
CA ILE A 252 0.36 1.89 -0.01
C ILE A 252 0.12 0.56 -0.73
N GLN A 253 -0.69 -0.31 -0.12
CA GLN A 253 -1.22 -1.50 -0.77
C GLN A 253 -2.75 -1.51 -0.68
N ALA A 254 -3.44 -1.51 -1.82
CA ALA A 254 -4.89 -1.43 -1.83
C ALA A 254 -5.57 -2.38 -2.81
N GLY A 255 -6.50 -3.20 -2.29
CA GLY A 255 -7.47 -3.91 -3.10
C GLY A 255 -8.68 -3.03 -3.42
N HIS A 256 -8.90 -2.74 -4.69
CA HIS A 256 -9.90 -1.79 -5.16
C HIS A 256 -11.04 -2.49 -5.90
N ARG A 257 -12.27 -2.34 -5.40
CA ARG A 257 -13.43 -3.05 -5.98
C ARG A 257 -14.17 -2.23 -7.03
N GLN A 258 -14.26 -0.91 -6.86
CA GLN A 258 -14.95 0.02 -7.75
C GLN A 258 -14.62 1.47 -7.39
N GLY A 259 -14.83 2.42 -8.31
CA GLY A 259 -14.60 3.86 -8.08
C GLY A 259 -13.18 4.29 -8.43
N THR A 260 -12.71 5.38 -7.85
CA THR A 260 -11.39 5.96 -8.17
C THR A 260 -10.45 5.99 -6.96
N VAL A 261 -9.21 5.51 -7.12
CA VAL A 261 -8.13 5.75 -6.14
C VAL A 261 -7.24 6.87 -6.65
N ARG A 262 -7.05 7.93 -5.85
CA ARG A 262 -6.21 9.07 -6.18
C ARG A 262 -5.05 9.17 -5.21
N ILE A 263 -3.82 9.03 -5.70
CA ILE A 263 -2.59 9.19 -4.94
C ILE A 263 -1.92 10.47 -5.46
N LEU A 264 -2.17 11.58 -4.78
CA LEU A 264 -1.88 12.92 -5.30
C LEU A 264 -0.89 13.68 -4.43
N ASN A 265 0.09 14.33 -5.02
CA ASN A 265 0.93 15.29 -4.29
C ASN A 265 1.63 14.71 -3.05
N ASN A 266 2.09 13.45 -3.08
CA ASN A 266 2.75 12.81 -1.94
C ASN A 266 4.26 12.69 -2.13
N VAL A 267 4.97 12.51 -1.02
CA VAL A 267 6.41 12.21 -0.99
C VAL A 267 6.61 10.79 -0.46
N PHE A 268 7.34 9.95 -1.21
CA PHE A 268 7.69 8.59 -0.82
C PHE A 268 9.22 8.45 -0.81
N VAL A 269 9.80 8.02 0.31
CA VAL A 269 11.26 7.93 0.45
C VAL A 269 11.66 6.67 1.22
N GLY A 270 12.50 5.81 0.64
CA GLY A 270 13.06 4.68 1.39
C GLY A 270 12.01 3.63 1.76
N ASN A 271 11.19 3.19 0.81
CA ASN A 271 10.16 2.17 1.01
C ASN A 271 10.55 0.84 0.35
N ARG A 272 10.34 -0.27 1.05
CA ARG A 272 10.62 -1.63 0.54
C ARG A 272 9.47 -2.12 -0.35
N MET A 273 9.73 -3.08 -1.22
CA MET A 273 8.75 -3.68 -2.14
C MET A 273 8.29 -2.73 -3.25
N ALA A 274 7.37 -1.81 -2.95
CA ALA A 274 7.01 -0.71 -3.83
C ALA A 274 6.43 0.47 -3.05
N ALA A 275 6.51 1.69 -3.57
CA ALA A 275 5.81 2.81 -2.94
C ALA A 275 4.29 2.64 -3.08
N ILE A 276 3.80 2.33 -4.29
CA ILE A 276 2.36 2.24 -4.58
C ILE A 276 2.04 0.91 -5.27
N GLU A 277 1.12 0.13 -4.69
CA GLU A 277 0.50 -1.05 -5.32
C GLU A 277 -1.02 -1.00 -5.10
N ILE A 278 -1.77 -0.80 -6.17
CA ILE A 278 -3.25 -0.86 -6.18
C ILE A 278 -3.65 -2.02 -7.09
N PHE A 279 -4.68 -2.80 -6.78
CA PHE A 279 -5.10 -3.91 -7.64
C PHE A 279 -6.62 -4.12 -7.61
N GLY A 280 -7.21 -4.49 -8.73
CA GLY A 280 -8.66 -4.68 -8.81
C GLY A 280 -9.14 -5.97 -8.15
N THR A 281 -10.21 -5.89 -7.36
CA THR A 281 -10.79 -7.02 -6.60
C THR A 281 -12.25 -7.31 -6.95
N CYS A 282 -12.81 -6.62 -7.93
CA CYS A 282 -14.13 -6.91 -8.48
C CYS A 282 -14.21 -8.34 -9.05
N ALA A 283 -15.41 -8.93 -8.91
CA ALA A 283 -15.71 -10.25 -9.45
C ALA A 283 -15.57 -10.23 -10.98
N GLY A 284 -14.92 -11.26 -11.53
CA GLY A 284 -14.90 -11.45 -12.98
C GLY A 284 -16.33 -11.68 -13.50
N ARG A 285 -16.72 -10.93 -14.51
CA ARG A 285 -17.99 -11.09 -15.23
C ARG A 285 -17.65 -11.39 -16.69
N GLY A 286 -17.26 -12.63 -16.97
CA GLY A 286 -16.88 -13.07 -18.31
C GLY A 286 -16.27 -14.46 -18.34
N GLY A 287 -16.11 -15.01 -19.55
CA GLY A 287 -15.50 -16.32 -19.78
C GLY A 287 -13.99 -16.33 -19.55
N PRO A 288 -13.34 -17.50 -19.67
CA PRO A 288 -11.89 -17.63 -19.59
C PRO A 288 -11.18 -16.63 -20.50
N GLY A 289 -10.14 -15.97 -20.00
CA GLY A 289 -9.34 -14.99 -20.76
C GLY A 289 -9.90 -13.57 -20.80
N THR A 290 -11.07 -13.31 -20.21
CA THR A 290 -11.60 -11.94 -20.09
C THR A 290 -11.10 -11.23 -18.83
N MET A 291 -10.65 -9.98 -18.97
CA MET A 291 -10.32 -9.12 -17.84
C MET A 291 -11.38 -8.03 -17.69
N VAL A 292 -12.01 -7.99 -16.52
CA VAL A 292 -12.94 -6.92 -16.13
C VAL A 292 -12.17 -5.82 -15.43
N GLU A 293 -12.52 -4.59 -15.75
CA GLU A 293 -12.04 -3.40 -15.09
C GLU A 293 -12.81 -3.16 -13.79
N CYS A 294 -12.09 -2.99 -12.70
CA CYS A 294 -12.67 -2.66 -11.40
C CYS A 294 -12.80 -1.16 -11.21
N GLY A 295 -11.83 -0.35 -11.64
CA GLY A 295 -11.90 1.10 -11.54
C GLY A 295 -10.60 1.79 -11.91
N ASP A 296 -10.54 3.08 -11.63
CA ASP A 296 -9.46 3.97 -12.05
C ASP A 296 -8.48 4.27 -10.89
N VAL A 297 -7.21 4.44 -11.25
CA VAL A 297 -6.11 4.79 -10.35
C VAL A 297 -5.36 5.98 -10.95
N GLU A 298 -5.40 7.12 -10.25
CA GLU A 298 -4.64 8.31 -10.61
C GLU A 298 -3.46 8.46 -9.65
N ILE A 299 -2.26 8.54 -10.21
CA ILE A 299 -1.01 8.73 -9.48
C ILE A 299 -0.36 9.97 -10.07
N ALA A 300 -0.53 11.11 -9.39
CA ALA A 300 -0.12 12.39 -9.93
C ALA A 300 0.65 13.26 -8.95
N TYR A 301 1.63 13.99 -9.47
CA TYR A 301 2.43 14.94 -8.68
C TYR A 301 3.10 14.32 -7.46
N ASN A 302 3.53 13.06 -7.50
CA ASN A 302 4.24 12.43 -6.39
C ASN A 302 5.75 12.50 -6.61
N THR A 303 6.53 12.71 -5.54
CA THR A 303 7.98 12.51 -5.53
C THR A 303 8.28 11.17 -4.90
N ILE A 304 8.75 10.19 -5.68
CA ILE A 304 9.01 8.81 -5.27
C ILE A 304 10.50 8.53 -5.41
N LEU A 305 11.19 8.36 -4.27
CA LEU A 305 12.63 8.19 -4.19
C LEU A 305 13.01 6.94 -3.40
N PHE A 306 14.10 6.27 -3.79
CA PHE A 306 14.73 5.20 -3.01
C PHE A 306 13.79 4.02 -2.70
N SER A 307 13.24 3.39 -3.75
CA SER A 307 12.41 2.17 -3.59
C SER A 307 13.29 0.92 -3.55
N TRP A 308 13.16 0.12 -2.49
CA TRP A 308 14.07 -0.99 -2.21
C TRP A 308 13.49 -2.37 -2.53
N SER A 309 14.36 -3.28 -2.94
CA SER A 309 14.07 -4.68 -3.21
C SER A 309 13.46 -5.40 -2.01
N ARG A 310 12.85 -6.57 -2.25
CA ARG A 310 12.27 -7.39 -1.19
C ARG A 310 13.34 -7.84 -0.20
N LEU A 311 14.45 -8.34 -0.73
CA LEU A 311 15.57 -8.87 0.02
C LEU A 311 16.82 -8.03 -0.24
N LYS A 312 17.82 -8.20 0.62
CA LYS A 312 19.09 -7.48 0.54
C LYS A 312 19.98 -7.88 -0.65
N ASP A 313 19.56 -8.88 -1.43
CA ASP A 313 20.19 -9.34 -2.66
C ASP A 313 19.95 -8.41 -3.86
N LEU A 314 19.03 -7.44 -3.71
CA LEU A 314 18.68 -6.45 -4.73
C LEU A 314 18.08 -7.09 -6.00
N ALA A 315 17.55 -8.32 -5.92
CA ALA A 315 17.19 -9.11 -7.10
C ALA A 315 15.71 -8.96 -7.54
N ASP A 316 14.80 -8.72 -6.60
CA ASP A 316 13.36 -8.59 -6.88
C ASP A 316 12.70 -7.42 -6.12
N MET A 317 11.58 -6.92 -6.65
CA MET A 317 10.85 -5.76 -6.14
C MET A 317 11.69 -4.46 -6.11
N GLY A 318 11.29 -3.44 -5.36
CA GLY A 318 11.95 -2.13 -5.39
C GLY A 318 11.48 -1.28 -6.54
N TYR A 319 10.17 -1.11 -6.63
CA TYR A 319 9.50 -0.31 -7.64
C TYR A 319 8.94 0.99 -7.07
N GLY A 320 8.90 2.06 -7.86
CA GLY A 320 8.11 3.23 -7.48
C GLY A 320 6.61 2.90 -7.49
N VAL A 321 6.09 2.56 -8.67
CA VAL A 321 4.68 2.20 -8.89
C VAL A 321 4.58 0.78 -9.44
N ARG A 322 3.73 -0.07 -8.84
CA ARG A 322 3.34 -1.36 -9.42
C ARG A 322 1.97 -1.24 -10.08
N VAL A 323 1.94 -1.35 -11.39
CA VAL A 323 0.71 -1.51 -12.17
C VAL A 323 0.25 -2.96 -12.05
N MET A 324 -0.89 -3.14 -11.39
CA MET A 324 -1.52 -4.44 -11.20
C MET A 324 -2.77 -4.59 -12.08
N THR A 325 -3.34 -5.78 -12.06
CA THR A 325 -4.47 -6.16 -12.91
C THR A 325 -5.76 -5.42 -12.54
N LYS A 326 -6.66 -5.34 -13.54
CA LYS A 326 -8.06 -4.90 -13.39
C LYS A 326 -8.25 -3.44 -12.97
N CYS A 327 -7.26 -2.58 -13.17
CA CYS A 327 -7.39 -1.15 -12.94
C CYS A 327 -6.89 -0.37 -14.16
N ARG A 328 -7.50 0.78 -14.43
CA ARG A 328 -6.92 1.80 -15.31
C ARG A 328 -5.94 2.65 -14.53
N TYR A 329 -4.84 3.03 -15.14
CA TYR A 329 -3.79 3.81 -14.51
C TYR A 329 -3.51 5.09 -15.28
N HIS A 330 -3.54 6.20 -14.56
CA HIS A 330 -3.12 7.52 -15.01
C HIS A 330 -1.92 7.93 -14.16
N ILE A 331 -0.72 7.72 -14.69
CA ILE A 331 0.53 8.01 -13.99
C ILE A 331 1.14 9.24 -14.63
N HIS A 332 1.04 10.40 -13.97
CA HIS A 332 1.49 11.64 -14.60
C HIS A 332 2.09 12.69 -13.67
N HIS A 333 2.99 13.52 -14.21
CA HIS A 333 3.61 14.62 -13.47
C HIS A 333 4.35 14.17 -12.20
N ASN A 334 4.77 12.90 -12.11
CA ASN A 334 5.54 12.39 -10.99
C ASN A 334 7.04 12.56 -11.21
N VAL A 335 7.79 12.55 -10.11
CA VAL A 335 9.24 12.34 -10.10
C VAL A 335 9.49 10.96 -9.53
N ILE A 336 10.06 10.04 -10.31
CA ILE A 336 10.26 8.64 -9.92
C ILE A 336 11.72 8.25 -10.13
N ALA A 337 12.47 8.16 -9.04
CA ALA A 337 13.91 7.96 -9.10
C ALA A 337 14.46 7.07 -7.99
N GLY A 338 15.67 6.55 -8.21
CA GLY A 338 16.36 5.75 -7.20
C GLY A 338 15.62 4.46 -6.86
N SER A 339 15.01 3.79 -7.83
CA SER A 339 14.41 2.46 -7.61
C SER A 339 15.47 1.36 -7.79
N VAL A 340 15.51 0.36 -6.90
CA VAL A 340 16.44 -0.78 -7.02
C VAL A 340 16.14 -1.60 -8.27
N LEU A 341 14.87 -1.73 -8.66
CA LEU A 341 14.51 -2.28 -9.96
C LEU A 341 14.09 -1.17 -10.90
N ALA A 342 12.80 -0.82 -10.93
CA ALA A 342 12.28 0.10 -11.94
C ALA A 342 11.37 1.17 -11.35
N GLY A 343 11.28 2.32 -12.02
CA GLY A 343 10.34 3.36 -11.64
C GLY A 343 8.89 2.86 -11.64
N ILE A 344 8.50 2.19 -12.73
CA ILE A 344 7.18 1.58 -12.91
C ILE A 344 7.34 0.09 -13.24
N ASP A 345 6.53 -0.76 -12.61
CA ASP A 345 6.37 -2.19 -12.94
C ASP A 345 5.05 -2.44 -13.67
N HIS A 346 5.14 -2.95 -14.89
CA HIS A 346 4.05 -3.50 -15.69
C HIS A 346 4.33 -4.98 -16.04
N SER A 347 4.76 -5.78 -15.07
CA SER A 347 5.00 -7.22 -15.28
C SER A 347 3.81 -8.12 -14.91
N ARG A 348 2.67 -7.54 -14.56
CA ARG A 348 1.45 -8.27 -14.12
C ARG A 348 0.36 -8.36 -15.18
N PHE A 349 0.68 -8.09 -16.45
CA PHE A 349 -0.22 -8.26 -17.59
C PHE A 349 -1.54 -7.49 -17.44
N ASN A 350 -1.47 -6.26 -16.93
CA ASN A 350 -2.59 -5.35 -17.11
C ASN A 350 -2.70 -4.99 -18.59
N LYS A 351 -3.86 -4.53 -19.03
CA LYS A 351 -4.08 -4.21 -20.44
C LYS A 351 -3.39 -2.90 -20.81
N ASP A 352 -2.65 -2.90 -21.89
CA ASP A 352 -1.95 -1.73 -22.40
C ASP A 352 -2.93 -0.56 -22.67
N GLU A 353 -4.13 -0.84 -23.19
CA GLU A 353 -5.18 0.16 -23.41
C GLU A 353 -5.74 0.80 -22.13
N TRP A 354 -5.32 0.35 -20.95
CA TRP A 354 -5.71 0.88 -19.64
C TRP A 354 -4.62 1.71 -18.98
N LEU A 355 -3.48 1.92 -19.65
CA LEU A 355 -2.36 2.67 -19.11
C LEU A 355 -2.19 4.01 -19.83
N ARG A 356 -2.03 5.08 -19.04
CA ARG A 356 -1.52 6.37 -19.48
C ARG A 356 -0.32 6.74 -18.63
N ILE A 357 0.82 6.98 -19.25
CA ILE A 357 2.06 7.40 -18.59
C ILE A 357 2.51 8.69 -19.24
N THR A 358 2.27 9.83 -18.59
CA THR A 358 2.54 11.14 -19.20
C THR A 358 3.28 12.11 -18.29
N ASP A 359 4.18 12.91 -18.86
CA ASP A 359 4.82 14.04 -18.17
C ASP A 359 5.54 13.66 -16.86
N ASN A 360 6.05 12.43 -16.73
CA ASN A 360 6.83 12.01 -15.56
C ASN A 360 8.33 12.24 -15.80
N ILE A 361 9.06 12.47 -14.72
CA ILE A 361 10.52 12.56 -14.71
C ILE A 361 11.09 11.30 -14.06
N PHE A 362 12.00 10.64 -14.76
CA PHE A 362 12.71 9.46 -14.30
C PHE A 362 14.22 9.68 -14.28
N PHE A 363 14.91 9.14 -13.28
CA PHE A 363 16.37 9.09 -13.25
C PHE A 363 16.85 8.13 -12.17
N ALA A 364 18.09 7.65 -12.30
CA ALA A 364 18.78 6.83 -11.30
C ALA A 364 18.02 5.57 -10.83
N ASN A 365 17.04 5.09 -11.61
CA ASN A 365 16.45 3.77 -11.41
C ASN A 365 17.46 2.72 -11.92
N LYS A 366 17.84 1.77 -11.07
CA LYS A 366 19.02 0.92 -11.33
C LYS A 366 18.84 -0.03 -12.52
N LYS A 367 17.61 -0.52 -12.75
CA LYS A 367 17.33 -1.50 -13.82
C LYS A 367 16.59 -0.90 -15.02
N ALA A 368 15.59 -0.05 -14.79
CA ALA A 368 14.78 0.55 -15.84
C ALA A 368 13.93 1.72 -15.32
N ASP A 369 13.38 2.54 -16.20
CA ASP A 369 12.30 3.45 -15.83
C ASP A 369 10.94 2.74 -15.86
N LEU A 370 10.77 1.81 -16.79
CA LEU A 370 9.64 0.90 -16.90
C LEU A 370 10.13 -0.54 -17.08
N GLN A 371 9.70 -1.43 -16.19
CA GLN A 371 9.77 -2.87 -16.45
C GLN A 371 8.46 -3.32 -17.07
N TYR A 372 8.49 -3.78 -18.31
CA TYR A 372 7.30 -4.10 -19.10
C TYR A 372 7.29 -5.56 -19.51
N SER A 373 6.14 -6.23 -19.34
CA SER A 373 5.90 -7.56 -19.90
C SER A 373 4.80 -7.50 -20.98
N PRO A 374 5.15 -7.53 -22.28
CA PRO A 374 4.16 -7.68 -23.36
C PRO A 374 3.48 -9.05 -23.35
N ALA A 375 2.51 -9.24 -24.24
CA ALA A 375 1.78 -10.49 -24.42
C ALA A 375 2.67 -11.72 -24.68
N SER A 376 3.90 -11.53 -25.18
CA SER A 376 4.89 -12.60 -25.36
C SER A 376 5.49 -13.14 -24.06
N ASN A 377 5.12 -12.59 -22.89
CA ASN A 377 5.60 -12.98 -21.57
C ASN A 377 7.13 -12.82 -21.37
N THR A 378 7.77 -12.04 -22.23
CA THR A 378 9.16 -11.62 -22.06
C THR A 378 9.22 -10.42 -21.11
N ARG A 379 10.28 -10.27 -20.31
CA ARG A 379 10.48 -9.07 -19.48
C ARG A 379 11.43 -8.10 -20.16
N LEU A 380 10.95 -6.90 -20.44
CA LEU A 380 11.73 -5.81 -21.01
C LEU A 380 12.02 -4.78 -19.92
N ASN A 381 13.26 -4.29 -19.90
CA ASN A 381 13.66 -3.17 -19.06
C ASN A 381 13.85 -1.98 -20.01
N LEU A 382 12.96 -1.01 -19.92
CA LEU A 382 12.88 0.13 -20.82
C LEU A 382 13.25 1.41 -20.08
N PHE A 383 14.07 2.23 -20.71
CA PHE A 383 14.29 3.62 -20.33
C PHE A 383 13.38 4.55 -21.14
N VAL A 384 13.22 5.79 -20.68
CA VAL A 384 12.27 6.76 -21.26
C VAL A 384 12.43 6.91 -22.78
N GLU A 385 13.65 6.82 -23.31
CA GLU A 385 13.95 6.93 -24.74
C GLU A 385 13.26 5.85 -25.58
N GLN A 386 12.91 4.72 -24.97
CA GLN A 386 12.26 3.58 -25.61
C GLN A 386 10.73 3.59 -25.43
N PHE A 387 10.18 4.57 -24.72
CA PHE A 387 8.74 4.61 -24.42
C PHE A 387 7.87 4.84 -25.66
N GLY A 388 8.44 5.38 -26.75
CA GLY A 388 7.73 5.61 -28.01
C GLY A 388 7.22 4.34 -28.70
N ASP A 389 7.79 3.18 -28.36
CA ASP A 389 7.40 1.88 -28.93
C ASP A 389 6.27 1.19 -28.14
N LEU A 390 5.82 1.78 -27.04
CA LEU A 390 4.76 1.23 -26.20
C LEU A 390 3.39 1.47 -26.83
N SER A 391 2.54 0.44 -26.80
CA SER A 391 1.15 0.50 -27.28
C SER A 391 0.14 0.85 -26.18
N PHE A 392 0.58 1.55 -25.14
CA PHE A 392 -0.33 2.01 -24.08
C PHE A 392 -1.32 3.05 -24.62
N ALA A 393 -2.42 3.27 -23.91
CA ALA A 393 -3.44 4.23 -24.32
C ALA A 393 -2.88 5.65 -24.50
N GLU A 394 -1.88 6.04 -23.69
CA GLU A 394 -1.14 7.28 -23.90
C GLU A 394 0.26 7.22 -23.29
N VAL A 395 1.28 7.60 -24.06
CA VAL A 395 2.65 7.77 -23.56
C VAL A 395 3.26 9.02 -24.17
N LYS A 396 3.45 10.07 -23.35
CA LYS A 396 3.86 11.39 -23.86
C LYS A 396 4.58 12.21 -22.79
N GLY A 397 5.55 13.03 -23.18
CA GLY A 397 6.13 14.05 -22.30
C GLY A 397 6.99 13.53 -21.15
N ASN A 398 7.19 12.21 -21.03
CA ASN A 398 8.09 11.63 -20.04
C ASN A 398 9.54 11.98 -20.35
N LYS A 399 10.36 12.18 -19.31
CA LYS A 399 11.76 12.61 -19.44
C LYS A 399 12.68 11.77 -18.58
N GLY A 400 13.81 11.37 -19.16
CA GLY A 400 14.96 10.79 -18.45
C GLY A 400 15.95 11.90 -18.08
N GLU A 401 15.65 12.71 -17.06
CA GLU A 401 16.52 13.84 -16.68
C GLU A 401 16.71 13.95 -15.17
N ILE A 402 17.94 14.30 -14.75
CA ILE A 402 18.24 14.58 -13.35
C ILE A 402 17.97 16.07 -13.09
N PRO A 403 17.03 16.42 -12.20
CA PRO A 403 16.75 17.80 -11.88
C PRO A 403 17.98 18.47 -11.23
N ALA A 404 18.30 19.70 -11.65
CA ALA A 404 19.47 20.43 -11.16
C ALA A 404 19.46 20.70 -9.64
N LYS A 405 18.26 20.76 -9.04
CA LYS A 405 18.07 20.97 -7.59
C LYS A 405 16.96 20.04 -7.09
N LEU A 406 17.34 18.97 -6.41
CA LEU A 406 16.43 18.15 -5.62
C LEU A 406 17.02 17.96 -4.22
N PRO A 407 16.36 18.42 -3.14
CA PRO A 407 16.92 18.36 -1.79
C PRO A 407 16.81 16.93 -1.25
N VAL A 408 17.85 16.14 -1.46
CA VAL A 408 17.98 14.78 -0.92
C VAL A 408 19.17 14.68 0.03
N ASN A 409 19.08 13.76 1.00
CA ASN A 409 20.19 13.48 1.89
C ASN A 409 21.39 12.96 1.08
N LYS A 410 22.50 13.71 1.08
CA LYS A 410 23.67 13.43 0.23
C LYS A 410 24.32 12.09 0.57
N ASN A 411 24.45 11.75 1.86
CA ASN A 411 25.04 10.48 2.29
C ASN A 411 24.15 9.30 1.89
N TYR A 412 22.83 9.46 2.02
CA TYR A 412 21.87 8.44 1.59
C TYR A 412 21.91 8.21 0.08
N LEU A 413 21.94 9.29 -0.71
CA LEU A 413 22.05 9.20 -2.16
C LEU A 413 23.34 8.51 -2.58
N ASP A 414 24.49 8.95 -2.04
CA ASP A 414 25.80 8.37 -2.35
C ASP A 414 25.86 6.87 -2.02
N ALA A 415 25.41 6.50 -0.83
CA ALA A 415 25.33 5.10 -0.42
C ALA A 415 24.36 4.29 -1.29
N PHE A 416 23.23 4.87 -1.71
CA PHE A 416 22.26 4.19 -2.57
C PHE A 416 22.85 3.91 -3.96
N LEU A 417 23.48 4.91 -4.57
CA LEU A 417 24.11 4.78 -5.89
C LEU A 417 25.21 3.72 -5.86
N SER A 418 25.94 3.63 -4.75
CA SER A 418 27.02 2.64 -4.54
C SER A 418 26.54 1.32 -3.90
N ALA A 419 25.23 1.15 -3.66
CA ALA A 419 24.70 -0.05 -3.01
C ALA A 419 24.95 -1.31 -3.85
N SER A 420 25.59 -2.30 -3.25
CA SER A 420 26.06 -3.55 -3.86
C SER A 420 25.84 -4.73 -2.93
N TYR A 421 25.73 -5.93 -3.50
CA TYR A 421 25.57 -7.21 -2.81
C TYR A 421 26.68 -8.18 -3.22
N SER A 422 27.19 -8.96 -2.27
CA SER A 422 28.14 -10.03 -2.53
C SER A 422 27.83 -11.27 -1.68
N GLU A 423 28.15 -12.44 -2.22
CA GLU A 423 28.00 -13.72 -1.52
C GLU A 423 29.21 -14.62 -1.71
N GLN A 424 29.54 -15.36 -0.66
CA GLN A 424 30.57 -16.38 -0.64
C GLN A 424 29.95 -17.71 -0.22
N ILE A 425 30.19 -18.74 -1.00
CA ILE A 425 29.70 -20.10 -0.75
C ILE A 425 30.89 -20.98 -0.38
N ASP A 426 30.95 -21.41 0.88
CA ASP A 426 31.87 -22.45 1.34
C ASP A 426 31.17 -23.81 1.24
N PHE A 427 31.09 -24.31 0.01
CA PHE A 427 30.58 -25.65 -0.26
C PHE A 427 31.72 -26.53 -0.79
N LYS A 428 32.22 -27.41 0.06
CA LYS A 428 33.26 -28.39 -0.28
C LYS A 428 32.65 -29.78 -0.32
N PRO A 429 32.14 -30.23 -1.50
CA PRO A 429 31.44 -31.50 -1.61
C PRO A 429 32.31 -32.70 -1.24
N ASP A 430 33.63 -32.58 -1.42
CA ASP A 430 34.62 -33.64 -1.17
C ASP A 430 35.24 -33.57 0.23
N SER A 431 34.83 -32.62 1.07
CA SER A 431 35.26 -32.59 2.47
C SER A 431 34.88 -33.90 3.16
N ALA A 432 35.72 -34.35 4.10
CA ALA A 432 35.49 -35.60 4.83
C ALA A 432 34.09 -35.65 5.47
N ALA A 433 33.61 -34.52 6.00
CA ALA A 433 32.26 -34.39 6.54
C ALA A 433 31.16 -34.59 5.48
N ASN A 434 31.29 -33.99 4.29
CA ASN A 434 30.28 -34.15 3.24
C ASN A 434 30.32 -35.53 2.57
N ARG A 435 31.50 -36.13 2.43
CA ARG A 435 31.64 -37.53 2.02
C ARG A 435 31.01 -38.49 3.03
N TRP A 436 31.20 -38.24 4.32
CA TRP A 436 30.59 -39.04 5.39
C TRP A 436 29.06 -38.90 5.40
N ARG A 437 28.54 -37.66 5.23
CA ARG A 437 27.10 -37.42 5.11
C ARG A 437 26.50 -38.15 3.92
N GLU A 438 27.14 -38.07 2.75
CA GLU A 438 26.72 -38.80 1.55
C GLU A 438 26.71 -40.32 1.77
N ALA A 439 27.76 -40.87 2.40
CA ALA A 439 27.83 -42.29 2.72
C ALA A 439 26.69 -42.76 3.66
N LEU A 440 26.15 -41.85 4.48
CA LEU A 440 25.01 -42.09 5.37
C LEU A 440 23.65 -41.69 4.75
N GLY A 441 23.60 -41.34 3.46
CA GLY A 441 22.38 -40.89 2.79
C GLY A 441 21.87 -39.51 3.27
N LEU A 442 22.73 -38.73 3.93
CA LEU A 442 22.43 -37.38 4.41
C LEU A 442 22.85 -36.33 3.37
N ASN A 443 22.08 -35.24 3.30
CA ASN A 443 22.40 -34.13 2.41
C ASN A 443 23.75 -33.49 2.77
N LYS A 444 24.62 -33.25 1.78
CA LYS A 444 25.85 -32.45 1.94
C LYS A 444 25.50 -31.03 2.41
N GLN A 445 26.40 -30.41 3.16
CA GLN A 445 26.23 -29.10 3.76
C GLN A 445 27.32 -28.13 3.27
N GLY A 446 26.97 -26.85 3.21
CA GLY A 446 27.89 -25.74 2.95
C GLY A 446 27.40 -24.50 3.66
N LYS A 447 28.26 -23.49 3.80
CA LYS A 447 27.92 -22.22 4.44
C LYS A 447 27.87 -21.12 3.39
N ILE A 448 26.78 -20.38 3.33
CA ILE A 448 26.68 -19.15 2.52
C ILE A 448 26.84 -17.96 3.46
N THR A 449 27.76 -17.04 3.13
CA THR A 449 27.92 -15.76 3.81
C THR A 449 27.65 -14.65 2.80
N SER A 450 26.68 -13.78 3.07
CA SER A 450 26.35 -12.66 2.17
C SER A 450 26.37 -11.32 2.86
N GLN A 451 26.84 -10.29 2.15
CA GLN A 451 27.00 -8.92 2.61
C GLN A 451 26.32 -7.95 1.64
N VAL A 452 25.86 -6.82 2.17
CA VAL A 452 25.31 -5.73 1.37
C VAL A 452 25.84 -4.40 1.89
N SER A 453 26.25 -3.50 1.00
CA SER A 453 26.82 -2.21 1.42
C SER A 453 25.76 -1.23 1.93
N MET A 454 24.52 -1.35 1.46
CA MET A 454 23.36 -0.60 1.94
C MET A 454 22.07 -1.35 1.62
N PHE A 455 21.13 -1.38 2.56
CA PHE A 455 19.78 -1.91 2.30
C PHE A 455 18.77 -1.31 3.26
N MET A 456 17.89 -0.44 2.76
CA MET A 456 16.80 0.14 3.56
C MET A 456 17.27 0.79 4.87
N ASN A 457 18.46 1.41 4.88
CA ASN A 457 18.91 2.20 6.04
C ASN A 457 17.88 3.30 6.32
N ARG A 458 17.79 3.75 7.58
CA ARG A 458 16.80 4.76 7.96
C ARG A 458 17.13 6.10 7.31
N TYR A 459 16.16 6.66 6.60
CA TYR A 459 16.20 7.99 6.03
C TYR A 459 15.71 9.02 7.06
N PRO A 460 16.38 10.18 7.21
CA PRO A 460 15.97 11.26 8.11
C PRO A 460 14.66 11.89 7.62
N TRP A 461 13.51 11.50 8.20
CA TRP A 461 12.19 11.86 7.69
C TRP A 461 11.99 13.38 7.55
N ARG A 462 12.59 14.21 8.41
CA ARG A 462 12.44 15.67 8.35
C ARG A 462 12.96 16.27 7.04
N GLU A 463 14.00 15.67 6.45
CA GLU A 463 14.53 16.13 5.17
C GLU A 463 13.54 15.89 4.03
N THR A 464 12.62 14.92 4.16
CA THR A 464 11.60 14.67 3.13
C THR A 464 10.62 15.84 2.98
N LEU A 465 10.44 16.66 4.01
CA LEU A 465 9.54 17.82 3.98
C LEU A 465 10.00 18.88 2.95
N ALA A 466 11.31 18.95 2.69
CA ALA A 466 11.88 19.87 1.70
C ALA A 466 11.57 19.45 0.25
N LEU A 467 11.07 18.23 0.02
CA LEU A 467 10.72 17.75 -1.32
C LEU A 467 9.40 18.34 -1.83
N PHE A 468 8.53 18.85 -0.94
CA PHE A 468 7.32 19.56 -1.36
C PHE A 468 7.68 20.89 -2.02
N GLY A 469 7.25 21.06 -3.28
CA GLY A 469 7.52 22.27 -4.07
C GLY A 469 8.96 22.37 -4.58
N ALA A 470 9.76 21.29 -4.46
CA ALA A 470 11.14 21.30 -4.94
C ALA A 470 11.23 21.47 -6.47
N LEU A 471 10.26 20.93 -7.21
CA LEU A 471 10.18 21.02 -8.65
C LEU A 471 8.79 21.51 -9.06
N LYS A 472 8.74 22.65 -9.77
CA LYS A 472 7.48 23.25 -10.21
C LYS A 472 6.89 22.43 -11.35
N GLY A 473 5.64 21.99 -11.20
CA GLY A 473 4.90 21.27 -12.24
C GLY A 473 5.20 19.77 -12.35
N SER A 474 6.12 19.23 -11.55
CA SER A 474 6.39 17.78 -11.49
C SER A 474 6.84 17.37 -10.09
N GLY A 475 6.49 16.15 -9.68
CA GLY A 475 6.70 15.69 -8.31
C GLY A 475 5.77 16.37 -7.31
N ALA A 476 6.04 16.19 -6.02
CA ALA A 476 5.29 16.82 -4.94
C ALA A 476 5.41 18.36 -5.03
N GLN A 477 4.28 19.02 -5.23
CA GLN A 477 4.08 20.45 -5.25
C GLN A 477 3.94 21.01 -3.83
N ALA A 478 4.10 22.33 -3.69
CA ALA A 478 3.99 22.99 -2.40
C ALA A 478 2.65 22.65 -1.71
N PHE A 479 2.73 22.32 -0.43
CA PHE A 479 1.56 22.10 0.43
C PHE A 479 0.71 23.37 0.43
N LYS A 480 -0.56 23.26 0.04
CA LYS A 480 -1.51 24.37 0.01
C LYS A 480 -2.37 24.42 1.26
#